data_AF-A0A838P2A7-F1
#
_entry.id   AF-A0A838P2A7-F1
#
_cell.length_a   1.000
_cell.length_b   1.000
_cell.length_c   1.000
_cell.angle_alpha   90.00
_cell.angle_beta   90.00
_cell.angle_gamma   90.00
#
_symmetry.space_group_name_H-M   'P 1'
#
loop_
_entity.id
_entity.type
_entity.pdbx_description
1 polymer ?
#
loop_
_entity_poly.entity_id
_entity_poly.type
_entity_poly.pdbx_seq_one_letter_code
_entity_poly.pdbx_strand_id
1 'polypeptide(L)'
;MSCDQCREREAVIHLTQIVNEQVTTLHLCERCAAEKGVESPGAVAKTPLGTFLAAMGKDAPEQTPAPRTGESCARCGASLQDFRESGRLGCSECYHSFETPLRDLLRRLHGSTHHMGERYAERGPATPSNGGHQEADLREQLRLAVETENFELAAELRDRLRVAE
;
A
#
# COMPACT_ATOMS: atom_id res chain seq x y z
N MET A 1 -20.66 9.87 -27.81
CA MET A 1 -20.06 9.54 -29.13
C MET A 1 -20.06 8.03 -29.28
N SER A 2 -20.46 7.48 -30.42
CA SER A 2 -20.58 6.03 -30.64
C SER A 2 -19.22 5.36 -30.81
N CYS A 3 -19.12 4.07 -30.46
CA CYS A 3 -17.95 3.22 -30.67
C CYS A 3 -17.61 3.10 -32.17
N ASP A 4 -16.35 3.29 -32.53
CA ASP A 4 -15.86 3.22 -33.90
C ASP A 4 -15.95 1.81 -34.50
N GLN A 5 -15.92 0.78 -33.65
CA GLN A 5 -15.92 -0.63 -34.08
C GLN A 5 -17.32 -1.21 -34.23
N CYS A 6 -18.18 -1.11 -33.20
CA CYS A 6 -19.53 -1.69 -33.26
C CYS A 6 -20.63 -0.68 -33.58
N ARG A 7 -20.41 0.64 -33.39
CA ARG A 7 -21.40 1.73 -33.56
C ARG A 7 -22.73 1.60 -32.80
N GLU A 8 -22.92 0.52 -32.04
CA GLU A 8 -24.12 0.25 -31.24
C GLU A 8 -24.06 0.85 -29.83
N ARG A 9 -22.85 1.03 -29.29
CA ARG A 9 -22.59 1.45 -27.91
C ARG A 9 -21.84 2.77 -27.87
N GLU A 10 -21.95 3.49 -26.76
CA GLU A 10 -21.13 4.68 -26.53
C GLU A 10 -19.65 4.30 -26.33
N ALA A 11 -18.78 5.13 -26.90
CA ALA A 11 -17.34 5.05 -26.68
C ALA A 11 -17.00 5.63 -25.31
N VAL A 12 -16.33 4.83 -24.49
CA VAL A 12 -15.88 5.20 -23.14
C VAL A 12 -14.36 5.05 -22.98
N ILE A 13 -13.69 4.47 -23.97
CA ILE A 13 -12.24 4.25 -23.98
C ILE A 13 -11.63 4.95 -25.20
N HIS A 14 -10.56 5.71 -24.96
CA HIS A 14 -9.74 6.35 -25.99
C HIS A 14 -8.46 5.53 -26.16
N LEU A 15 -8.28 4.90 -27.32
CA LEU A 15 -7.12 4.09 -27.63
C LEU A 15 -6.24 4.80 -28.65
N THR A 16 -5.00 5.10 -28.28
CA THR A 16 -3.98 5.65 -29.19
C THR A 16 -2.98 4.54 -29.52
N GLN A 17 -2.87 4.17 -30.80
CA GLN A 17 -1.94 3.16 -31.29
C GLN A 17 -0.96 3.77 -32.29
N ILE A 18 0.31 3.41 -32.15
CA ILE A 18 1.38 3.79 -33.08
C ILE A 18 1.69 2.54 -33.92
N VAL A 19 1.34 2.57 -35.20
CA VAL A 19 1.64 1.49 -36.15
C VAL A 19 2.36 2.11 -37.34
N ASN A 20 3.55 1.62 -37.67
CA ASN A 20 4.38 2.14 -38.76
C ASN A 20 4.58 3.67 -38.69
N GLU A 21 4.97 4.19 -37.51
CA GLU A 21 5.19 5.62 -37.25
C GLU A 21 3.95 6.52 -37.40
N GLN A 22 2.77 5.94 -37.64
CA GLN A 22 1.51 6.68 -37.72
C GLN A 22 0.72 6.51 -36.43
N VAL A 23 0.31 7.65 -35.85
CA VAL A 23 -0.54 7.69 -34.66
C VAL A 23 -1.99 7.60 -35.10
N THR A 24 -2.66 6.52 -34.70
CA THR A 24 -4.09 6.30 -34.92
C THR A 24 -4.82 6.37 -33.58
N THR A 25 -5.94 7.10 -33.55
CA THR A 25 -6.78 7.24 -32.36
C THR A 25 -8.13 6.59 -32.63
N LEU A 26 -8.60 5.75 -31.70
CA LEU A 26 -9.83 4.98 -31.80
C LEU A 26 -10.69 5.22 -30.55
N HIS A 27 -11.99 5.43 -30.75
CA HIS A 27 -12.98 5.58 -29.70
C HIS A 27 -13.78 4.29 -29.57
N LEU A 28 -13.51 3.51 -28.53
CA LEU A 28 -14.09 2.17 -28.36
C LEU A 28 -15.02 2.09 -27.14
N CYS A 29 -16.03 1.23 -27.23
CA CYS A 29 -16.78 0.78 -26.06
C CYS A 29 -15.97 -0.28 -25.30
N GLU A 30 -16.33 -0.55 -24.04
CA GLU A 30 -15.61 -1.50 -23.15
C GLU A 30 -15.38 -2.87 -23.80
N ARG A 31 -16.40 -3.40 -24.49
CA ARG A 31 -16.33 -4.71 -25.12
C ARG A 31 -15.36 -4.73 -26.31
N CYS A 32 -15.43 -3.75 -27.20
CA CYS A 32 -14.55 -3.67 -28.36
C CYS A 32 -13.10 -3.37 -27.95
N ALA A 33 -12.89 -2.61 -26.87
CA ALA A 33 -11.57 -2.41 -26.29
C ALA A 33 -10.97 -3.73 -25.76
N ALA A 34 -11.77 -4.52 -25.02
CA ALA A 34 -11.33 -5.82 -24.52
C ALA A 34 -10.98 -6.81 -25.65
N GLU A 35 -11.80 -6.87 -26.71
CA GLU A 35 -11.52 -7.68 -27.92
C GLU A 35 -10.22 -7.26 -28.63
N LYS A 36 -9.83 -5.97 -28.53
CA LYS A 36 -8.57 -5.43 -29.06
C LYS A 36 -7.36 -5.69 -28.14
N GLY A 37 -7.54 -6.43 -27.04
CA GLY A 37 -6.49 -6.67 -26.05
C GLY A 37 -6.18 -5.44 -25.18
N VAL A 38 -7.03 -4.41 -25.24
CA VAL A 38 -6.97 -3.29 -24.31
C VAL A 38 -7.73 -3.72 -23.07
N GLU A 39 -6.98 -4.26 -22.10
CA GLU A 39 -7.55 -4.58 -20.80
C GLU A 39 -8.13 -3.29 -20.20
N SER A 40 -9.46 -3.23 -20.12
CA SER A 40 -10.13 -2.20 -19.35
C SER A 40 -9.67 -2.33 -17.90
N PRO A 41 -9.18 -1.26 -17.26
CA PRO A 41 -8.91 -1.27 -15.82
C PRO A 41 -10.18 -1.50 -14.97
N GLY A 42 -11.34 -1.69 -15.59
CA GLY A 42 -12.60 -1.98 -14.92
C GLY A 42 -12.76 -3.40 -14.37
N ALA A 43 -11.95 -4.40 -14.77
CA ALA A 43 -12.14 -5.78 -14.32
C ALA A 43 -11.12 -6.28 -13.27
N VAL A 44 -9.98 -5.62 -13.11
CA VAL A 44 -8.98 -5.99 -12.10
C VAL A 44 -8.44 -4.71 -11.46
N ALA A 45 -9.11 -4.35 -10.36
CA ALA A 45 -8.73 -3.29 -9.45
C ALA A 45 -8.65 -1.86 -10.01
N LYS A 46 -9.37 -0.95 -9.34
CA LYS A 46 -9.51 0.46 -9.74
C LYS A 46 -8.21 1.28 -9.57
N THR A 47 -7.12 0.66 -9.12
CA THR A 47 -5.82 1.32 -8.91
C THR A 47 -4.66 0.40 -9.27
N PRO A 48 -3.50 0.95 -9.70
CA PRO A 48 -2.30 0.15 -9.97
C PRO A 48 -1.86 -0.72 -8.79
N LEU A 49 -2.05 -0.24 -7.56
CA LEU A 49 -1.78 -1.01 -6.36
C LEU A 49 -2.74 -2.19 -6.21
N GLY A 50 -4.03 -1.99 -6.42
CA GLY A 50 -4.98 -3.11 -6.38
C GLY A 50 -4.71 -4.15 -7.47
N THR A 51 -4.27 -3.73 -8.66
CA THR A 51 -3.90 -4.67 -9.74
C THR A 51 -2.69 -5.52 -9.34
N PHE A 52 -1.70 -4.89 -8.69
CA PHE A 52 -0.54 -5.58 -8.14
C PHE A 52 -0.92 -6.55 -7.01
N LEU A 53 -1.79 -6.12 -6.09
CA LEU A 53 -2.29 -6.97 -5.00
C LEU A 53 -3.06 -8.18 -5.52
N ALA A 54 -3.89 -7.99 -6.54
CA ALA A 54 -4.62 -9.07 -7.20
C ALA A 54 -3.69 -10.06 -7.90
N ALA A 55 -2.60 -9.58 -8.52
CA ALA A 55 -1.58 -10.44 -9.11
C ALA A 55 -0.83 -11.26 -8.04
N MET A 56 -0.42 -10.63 -6.93
CA MET A 56 0.25 -11.32 -5.82
C MET A 56 -0.63 -12.36 -5.12
N GLY A 57 -1.96 -12.18 -5.14
CA GLY A 57 -2.90 -13.14 -4.58
C GLY A 57 -3.01 -14.45 -5.38
N LYS A 58 -2.56 -14.48 -6.63
CA LYS A 58 -2.68 -15.65 -7.53
C LYS A 58 -1.53 -16.67 -7.39
N ASP A 59 -0.37 -16.25 -6.88
CA ASP A 59 0.81 -17.12 -6.70
C ASP A 59 0.86 -17.81 -5.33
N ALA A 60 -0.15 -17.59 -4.47
CA ALA A 60 -0.29 -18.31 -3.21
C ALA A 60 -0.92 -19.70 -3.47
N PRO A 61 -0.30 -20.81 -3.04
CA PRO A 61 -0.91 -22.13 -3.17
C PRO A 61 -2.26 -22.13 -2.46
N GLU A 62 -3.25 -22.71 -3.15
CA GLU A 62 -4.69 -22.79 -2.85
C GLU A 62 -5.05 -23.56 -1.56
N GLN A 63 -4.14 -23.63 -0.59
CA GLN A 63 -4.27 -24.41 0.66
C GLN A 63 -4.40 -23.56 1.92
N THR A 64 -4.54 -22.24 1.82
CA THR A 64 -4.94 -21.45 2.97
C THR A 64 -6.46 -21.36 2.98
N PRO A 65 -7.17 -21.76 4.06
CA PRO A 65 -8.61 -21.62 4.12
C PRO A 65 -8.94 -20.16 3.83
N ALA A 66 -9.92 -19.93 2.95
CA ALA A 66 -10.43 -18.60 2.62
C ALA A 66 -10.42 -17.73 3.89
N PRO A 67 -9.78 -16.54 3.84
CA PRO A 67 -9.65 -15.70 5.02
C PRO A 67 -11.04 -15.53 5.61
N ARG A 68 -11.18 -16.02 6.84
CA ARG A 68 -12.44 -16.02 7.55
C ARG A 68 -12.97 -14.60 7.50
N THR A 69 -14.21 -14.47 7.07
CA THR A 69 -15.02 -13.27 7.22
C THR A 69 -14.73 -12.63 8.58
N GLY A 70 -14.22 -11.41 8.60
CA GLY A 70 -14.22 -10.62 9.83
C GLY A 70 -12.92 -9.95 10.23
N GLU A 71 -12.33 -9.16 9.34
CA GLU A 71 -11.79 -7.88 9.77
C GLU A 71 -12.46 -6.86 8.87
N SER A 72 -13.57 -6.31 9.35
CA SER A 72 -14.12 -5.10 8.78
C SER A 72 -13.74 -3.99 9.74
N CYS A 73 -13.38 -2.83 9.20
CA CYS A 73 -13.05 -1.70 10.03
C CYS A 73 -14.28 -1.30 10.86
N ALA A 74 -14.17 -1.28 12.18
CA ALA A 74 -15.29 -0.93 13.07
C ALA A 74 -15.85 0.47 12.82
N ARG A 75 -15.06 1.37 12.22
CA ARG A 75 -15.45 2.76 11.95
C ARG A 75 -16.14 2.97 10.60
N CYS A 76 -15.64 2.36 9.52
CA CYS A 76 -16.16 2.59 8.17
C CYS A 76 -16.75 1.35 7.49
N GLY A 77 -16.67 0.18 8.12
CA GLY A 77 -17.19 -1.09 7.60
C GLY A 77 -16.40 -1.69 6.43
N ALA A 78 -15.38 -0.99 5.91
CA ALA A 78 -14.55 -1.51 4.83
C ALA A 78 -13.86 -2.81 5.25
N SER A 79 -13.80 -3.79 4.35
CA SER A 79 -13.15 -5.07 4.56
C SER A 79 -11.73 -5.11 3.97
N LEU A 80 -10.94 -6.11 4.38
CA LEU A 80 -9.63 -6.34 3.77
C LEU A 80 -9.72 -6.68 2.27
N GLN A 81 -10.82 -7.29 1.83
CA GLN A 81 -11.06 -7.61 0.42
C GLN A 81 -11.26 -6.33 -0.39
N ASP A 82 -12.01 -5.35 0.14
CA ASP A 82 -12.18 -4.04 -0.49
C ASP A 82 -10.83 -3.34 -0.68
N PHE A 83 -9.92 -3.48 0.28
CA PHE A 83 -8.55 -2.97 0.15
C PHE A 83 -7.77 -3.69 -0.95
N ARG A 84 -7.86 -5.02 -1.07
CA ARG A 84 -7.17 -5.77 -2.13
C ARG A 84 -7.65 -5.40 -3.52
N GLU A 85 -8.95 -5.18 -3.68
CA GLU A 85 -9.55 -4.83 -4.96
C GLU A 85 -9.37 -3.34 -5.30
N SER A 86 -9.48 -2.44 -4.32
CA SER A 86 -9.38 -1.01 -4.59
C SER A 86 -7.96 -0.46 -4.45
N GLY A 87 -7.07 -1.14 -3.73
CA GLY A 87 -5.78 -0.63 -3.27
C GLY A 87 -5.90 0.55 -2.29
N ARG A 88 -7.08 0.82 -1.73
CA ARG A 88 -7.34 1.98 -0.87
C ARG A 88 -7.95 1.58 0.46
N LEU A 89 -7.54 2.28 1.51
CA LEU A 89 -8.13 2.18 2.84
C LEU A 89 -9.25 3.22 2.99
N GLY A 90 -10.29 2.88 3.75
CA GLY A 90 -11.49 3.71 3.86
C GLY A 90 -11.36 4.87 4.86
N CYS A 91 -10.71 4.66 6.00
CA CYS A 91 -10.51 5.68 7.04
C CYS A 91 -9.20 5.45 7.82
N SER A 92 -8.87 6.33 8.76
CA SER A 92 -7.65 6.22 9.58
C SER A 92 -7.61 4.94 10.42
N GLU A 93 -8.75 4.48 10.93
CA GLU A 93 -8.86 3.28 11.77
C GLU A 93 -8.55 2.00 10.99
N CYS A 94 -8.62 2.04 9.66
CA CYS A 94 -8.26 0.91 8.82
C CYS A 94 -6.78 0.52 8.96
N TYR A 95 -5.88 1.45 9.31
CA TYR A 95 -4.47 1.12 9.54
C TYR A 95 -4.26 0.23 10.76
N HIS A 96 -5.09 0.40 11.80
CA HIS A 96 -5.09 -0.46 12.98
C HIS A 96 -5.85 -1.76 12.71
N SER A 97 -7.03 -1.66 12.10
CA SER A 97 -7.89 -2.82 11.81
C SER A 97 -7.21 -3.84 10.88
N PHE A 98 -6.29 -3.39 10.02
CA PHE A 98 -5.57 -4.22 9.05
C PHE A 98 -4.06 -4.20 9.28
N GLU A 99 -3.61 -3.94 10.51
CA GLU A 99 -2.20 -3.72 10.81
C GLU A 99 -1.32 -4.89 10.36
N THR A 100 -1.68 -6.12 10.74
CA THR A 100 -0.91 -7.33 10.41
C THR A 100 -0.74 -7.52 8.90
N PRO A 101 -1.82 -7.58 8.09
CA PRO A 101 -1.68 -7.73 6.63
C PRO A 101 -0.98 -6.53 5.97
N LEU A 102 -1.15 -5.30 6.50
CA LEU A 102 -0.45 -4.12 5.97
C LEU A 102 1.05 -4.18 6.26
N ARG A 103 1.48 -4.60 7.45
CA ARG A 103 2.91 -4.76 7.78
C ARG A 103 3.59 -5.75 6.85
N ASP A 104 2.96 -6.90 6.58
CA ASP A 104 3.49 -7.89 5.63
C ASP A 104 3.59 -7.34 4.22
N LEU A 105 2.58 -6.61 3.78
CA LEU A 105 2.57 -5.97 2.48
C LEU A 105 3.70 -4.93 2.35
N LEU A 106 3.85 -4.05 3.33
CA LEU A 106 4.89 -3.01 3.33
C LEU A 106 6.30 -3.61 3.32
N ARG A 107 6.54 -4.69 4.07
CA ARG A 107 7.81 -5.43 3.99
C ARG A 107 8.09 -5.97 2.59
N ARG A 108 7.09 -6.51 1.90
CA ARG A 108 7.25 -7.04 0.55
C ARG A 108 7.49 -5.94 -0.50
N LEU A 109 6.80 -4.80 -0.36
CA LEU A 109 6.89 -3.68 -1.31
C LEU A 109 8.12 -2.80 -1.11
N HIS A 110 8.41 -2.43 0.14
CA HIS A 110 9.43 -1.44 0.49
C HIS A 110 10.64 -2.04 1.22
N GLY A 111 10.64 -3.34 1.50
CA GLY A 111 11.71 -4.01 2.27
C GLY A 111 11.68 -3.72 3.77
N SER A 112 10.91 -2.72 4.23
CA SER A 112 10.77 -2.36 5.63
C SER A 112 9.40 -1.77 5.94
N THR A 113 9.05 -1.74 7.23
CA THR A 113 7.82 -1.09 7.74
C THR A 113 8.08 0.32 8.28
N HIS A 114 9.33 0.78 8.21
CA HIS A 114 9.74 2.07 8.75
C HIS A 114 10.27 2.94 7.62
N HIS A 115 9.81 4.18 7.57
CA HIS A 115 10.35 5.15 6.62
C HIS A 115 11.75 5.57 7.06
N MET A 116 12.76 5.21 6.27
CA MET A 116 14.14 5.67 6.42
C MET A 116 14.38 6.75 5.36
N GLY A 117 14.12 8.01 5.71
CA GLY A 117 14.22 9.13 4.78
C GLY A 117 14.12 10.47 5.49
N GLU A 118 14.29 11.55 4.73
CA GLU A 118 14.20 12.91 5.25
C GLU A 118 12.80 13.16 5.78
N ARG A 119 12.69 13.31 7.10
CA ARG A 119 11.42 13.58 7.76
C ARG A 119 11.10 15.05 7.52
N TYR A 120 10.08 15.31 6.72
CA TYR A 120 9.55 16.66 6.59
C TYR A 120 9.01 17.10 7.96
N ALA A 121 9.55 18.19 8.50
CA ALA A 121 9.06 18.78 9.73
C ALA A 121 7.58 19.14 9.57
N GLU A 122 6.74 18.68 10.49
CA GLU A 122 5.32 19.03 10.48
C GLU A 122 5.16 20.55 10.62
N ARG A 123 4.44 21.19 9.69
CA ARG A 123 3.98 22.57 9.87
C ARG A 123 2.80 22.56 10.85
N GLY A 124 3.10 22.62 12.14
CA GLY A 124 2.11 22.69 13.21
C GLY A 124 2.76 22.62 14.59
N PRO A 125 2.04 22.95 15.69
CA PRO A 125 2.55 22.69 17.02
C PRO A 125 2.79 21.19 17.14
N ALA A 126 4.05 20.81 17.38
CA ALA A 126 4.51 19.43 17.38
C ALA A 126 3.55 18.54 18.19
N THR A 127 2.75 17.73 17.50
CA THR A 127 2.11 16.59 18.17
C THR A 127 3.24 15.62 18.48
N PRO A 128 3.50 15.35 19.77
CA PRO A 128 4.60 14.49 20.11
C PRO A 128 4.20 13.06 19.73
N SER A 129 4.67 12.60 18.58
CA SER A 129 4.81 11.16 18.32
C SER A 129 5.94 10.63 19.21
N ASN A 130 5.68 10.63 20.52
CA ASN A 130 6.70 10.48 21.56
C ASN A 130 7.42 9.13 21.53
N GLY A 131 6.80 8.06 21.02
CA GLY A 131 7.41 6.72 21.07
C GLY A 131 8.65 6.57 20.18
N GLY A 132 8.51 6.86 18.89
CA GLY A 132 9.58 6.59 17.91
C GLY A 132 10.81 7.50 18.03
N HIS A 133 10.64 8.73 18.54
CA HIS A 133 11.77 9.62 18.82
C HIS A 133 12.52 9.18 20.08
N GLN A 134 11.80 8.80 21.14
CA GLN A 134 12.43 8.35 22.39
C GLN A 134 13.21 7.05 22.19
N GLU A 135 12.70 6.10 21.42
CA GLU A 135 13.42 4.85 21.12
C GLU A 135 14.69 5.09 20.27
N ALA A 136 14.61 5.97 19.26
CA ALA A 136 15.77 6.31 18.44
C ALA A 136 16.85 7.03 19.26
N ASP A 137 16.45 7.98 20.10
CA ASP A 137 17.36 8.71 20.98
C ASP A 137 18.00 7.79 22.03
N LEU A 138 17.23 6.87 22.61
CA LEU A 138 17.74 5.88 23.56
C LEU A 138 18.73 4.91 22.91
N ARG A 139 18.50 4.50 21.65
CA ARG A 139 19.44 3.66 20.89
C ARG A 139 20.76 4.39 20.59
N GLU A 140 20.69 5.68 20.25
CA GLU A 140 21.89 6.49 20.01
C GLU A 140 22.67 6.73 21.31
N GLN A 141 21.99 7.02 22.41
CA GLN A 141 22.62 7.16 23.72
C GLN A 141 23.27 5.86 24.19
N LEU A 142 22.63 4.71 23.93
CA LEU A 142 23.20 3.40 24.25
C LEU A 142 24.51 3.17 23.48
N ARG A 143 24.53 3.51 22.18
CA ARG A 143 25.72 3.40 21.34
C ARG A 143 26.86 4.27 21.87
N LEU A 144 26.59 5.54 22.16
CA LEU A 144 27.58 6.47 22.74
C LEU A 144 28.10 5.99 24.09
N ALA A 145 27.24 5.42 24.94
CA ALA A 145 27.64 4.86 26.24
C ALA A 145 28.58 3.67 26.09
N VAL A 146 28.37 2.81 25.08
CA VAL A 146 29.26 1.70 24.76
C VAL A 146 30.59 2.21 24.19
N GLU A 147 30.55 3.19 23.27
CA GLU A 147 31.76 3.79 22.67
C GLU A 147 32.63 4.54 23.70
N THR A 148 32.01 5.11 24.74
CA THR A 148 32.69 5.80 25.85
C THR A 148 32.99 4.89 27.05
N GLU A 149 32.79 3.57 26.91
CA GLU A 149 33.04 2.55 27.94
C GLU A 149 32.24 2.76 29.25
N ASN A 150 31.13 3.50 29.20
CA ASN A 150 30.24 3.71 30.33
C ASN A 150 29.19 2.58 30.40
N PHE A 151 29.64 1.41 30.84
CA PHE A 151 28.83 0.18 30.81
C PHE A 151 27.64 0.19 31.78
N GLU A 152 27.69 0.95 32.88
CA GLU A 152 26.56 1.10 33.80
C GLU A 152 25.41 1.85 33.13
N LEU A 153 25.72 2.98 32.49
CA LEU A 153 24.73 3.75 31.74
C LEU A 153 24.21 2.98 30.52
N ALA A 154 25.06 2.20 29.84
CA ALA A 154 24.65 1.32 28.75
C ALA A 154 23.66 0.24 29.22
N ALA A 155 23.88 -0.36 30.41
CA ALA A 155 22.95 -1.34 30.97
C ALA A 155 21.58 -0.71 31.29
N GLU A 156 21.56 0.48 31.90
CA GLU A 156 20.31 1.20 32.16
C GLU A 156 19.56 1.55 30.88
N LEU A 157 20.25 2.09 29.87
CA LEU A 157 19.63 2.47 28.60
C LEU A 157 19.09 1.26 27.84
N ARG A 158 19.79 0.13 27.88
CA ARG A 158 19.32 -1.14 27.32
C ARG A 158 18.04 -1.62 28.02
N ASP A 159 18.00 -1.53 29.34
CA ASP A 159 16.82 -1.98 30.10
C ASP A 159 15.64 -1.04 29.87
N ARG A 160 15.86 0.28 29.71
CA ARG A 160 14.84 1.25 29.29
C ARG A 160 14.32 1.00 27.87
N LEU A 161 15.19 0.66 26.92
CA LEU A 161 14.79 0.29 25.55
C LEU A 161 13.90 -0.95 25.55
N ARG A 162 14.19 -1.94 26.39
CA ARG A 162 13.41 -3.18 26.49
C ARG A 162 11.99 -2.98 27.03
N VAL A 163 11.74 -1.89 27.74
CA VAL A 163 10.42 -1.52 28.27
C VAL A 163 9.64 -0.64 27.28
N ALA A 164 10.36 0.08 26.42
CA ALA A 164 9.78 0.92 25.38
C ALA A 164 9.36 0.11 24.13
N GLU A 165 10.06 -1.00 23.83
CA GLU A 165 9.69 -2.00 22.81
C GLU A 165 8.47 -2.87 23.21
#